data_AF-A0A128F2H3-F1
#
_entry.id   AF-A0A128F2H3-F1
#
_cell.length_a   1.000
_cell.length_b   1.000
_cell.length_c   1.000
_cell.angle_alpha   90.00
_cell.angle_beta   90.00
_cell.angle_gamma   90.00
#
_symmetry.space_group_name_H-M   'P 1'
#
loop_
_entity.id
_entity.type
_entity.pdbx_description
1 polymer ?
#
loop_
_entity_poly.entity_id
_entity_poly.type
_entity_poly.pdbx_seq_one_letter_code
_entity_poly.pdbx_strand_id
1 'polypeptide(L)'
;MFSDREHEIRAIEFLDSGMSGIDAFPESTGINKADLLQMYMDARNIVRMNVEDLSLRRAAESVCSTCIGVVRCSGVLGEESKKLVINQKTYEPEAFQQYEHAIDLYRKMQEYS
;
A
#
# COMPACT_ATOMS: atom_id res chain seq x y z
N MET A 1 -9.38 -8.99 18.37
CA MET A 1 -9.13 -7.71 17.68
C MET A 1 -7.73 -7.83 17.12
N PHE A 2 -7.56 -7.66 15.81
CA PHE A 2 -6.23 -7.73 15.19
C PHE A 2 -5.43 -6.49 15.57
N SER A 3 -4.12 -6.65 15.69
CA SER A 3 -3.15 -5.56 15.83
C SER A 3 -2.91 -4.87 14.48
N ASP A 4 -2.40 -3.63 14.51
CA ASP A 4 -2.02 -2.91 13.30
C ASP A 4 -1.04 -3.72 12.42
N ARG A 5 -0.12 -4.43 13.07
CA ARG A 5 0.84 -5.31 12.40
C ARG A 5 0.17 -6.48 11.67
N GLU A 6 -0.86 -7.09 12.25
CA GLU A 6 -1.60 -8.18 11.59
C GLU A 6 -2.38 -7.67 10.38
N HIS A 7 -2.93 -6.44 10.46
CA HIS A 7 -3.56 -5.81 9.31
C HIS A 7 -2.58 -5.49 8.19
N GLU A 8 -1.36 -5.06 8.51
CA GLU A 8 -0.28 -4.87 7.52
C GLU A 8 0.12 -6.17 6.85
N ILE A 9 0.32 -7.25 7.62
CA ILE A 9 0.67 -8.57 7.08
C ILE A 9 -0.41 -9.04 6.10
N ARG A 10 -1.69 -8.93 6.48
CA ARG A 10 -2.80 -9.30 5.59
C ARG A 10 -2.87 -8.46 4.32
N ALA A 11 -2.54 -7.18 4.40
CA ALA A 11 -2.46 -6.31 3.23
C ALA A 11 -1.30 -6.67 2.30
N ILE A 12 -0.15 -7.03 2.87
CA ILE A 12 1.00 -7.55 2.11
C ILE A 12 0.62 -8.86 1.43
N GLU A 13 0.04 -9.82 2.14
CA GLU A 13 -0.41 -11.11 1.57
C GLU A 13 -1.43 -10.91 0.45
N PHE A 14 -2.33 -9.94 0.61
CA PHE A 14 -3.31 -9.59 -0.41
C PHE A 14 -2.65 -8.99 -1.66
N LEU A 15 -1.65 -8.13 -1.51
CA LEU A 15 -0.89 -7.57 -2.63
C LEU A 15 -0.01 -8.64 -3.30
N ASP A 16 0.72 -9.43 -2.51
CA ASP A 16 1.61 -10.51 -2.98
C ASP A 16 0.81 -11.61 -3.72
N SER A 17 -0.48 -11.81 -3.42
CA SER A 17 -1.37 -12.73 -4.15
C SER A 17 -1.92 -12.15 -5.47
N GLY A 18 -1.45 -10.97 -5.88
CA GLY A 18 -1.97 -10.25 -7.04
C GLY A 18 -3.36 -9.65 -6.81
N MET A 19 -3.76 -9.48 -5.55
CA MET A 19 -5.11 -9.08 -5.14
C MET A 19 -6.18 -10.01 -5.75
N SER A 20 -5.89 -11.30 -5.77
CA SER A 20 -6.80 -12.35 -6.24
C SER A 20 -7.83 -12.69 -5.16
N GLY A 21 -9.08 -12.93 -5.57
CA GLY A 21 -10.12 -13.50 -4.68
C GLY A 21 -11.25 -12.58 -4.19
N ILE A 22 -11.35 -11.32 -4.62
CA ILE A 22 -12.48 -10.41 -4.29
C ILE A 22 -12.71 -9.48 -5.49
N ASP A 23 -13.94 -8.98 -5.69
CA ASP A 23 -14.22 -7.71 -6.40
C ASP A 23 -13.53 -6.56 -5.61
N ALA A 24 -12.20 -6.54 -5.70
CA ALA A 24 -11.29 -6.20 -4.60
C ALA A 24 -11.38 -4.78 -4.08
N PHE A 25 -11.92 -3.87 -4.88
CA PHE A 25 -12.16 -2.51 -4.45
C PHE A 25 -13.58 -2.15 -4.88
N PRO A 26 -14.39 -1.55 -4.00
CA PRO A 26 -15.62 -0.93 -4.43
C PRO A 26 -15.31 0.09 -5.54
N GLU A 27 -16.04 0.07 -6.66
CA GLU A 27 -15.84 1.03 -7.76
C GLU A 27 -15.93 2.49 -7.26
N SER A 28 -16.70 2.73 -6.21
CA SER A 28 -16.84 4.01 -5.53
C SER A 28 -15.54 4.56 -4.90
N THR A 29 -14.50 3.74 -4.75
CA THR A 29 -13.22 4.19 -4.18
C THR A 29 -12.36 4.98 -5.17
N GLY A 30 -12.60 4.87 -6.48
CA GLY A 30 -11.78 5.52 -7.51
C GLY A 30 -10.35 4.98 -7.62
N ILE A 31 -10.02 3.89 -6.93
CA ILE A 31 -8.69 3.27 -6.93
C ILE A 31 -8.57 2.34 -8.14
N ASN A 32 -7.60 2.59 -9.02
CA ASN A 32 -7.28 1.65 -10.08
C ASN A 32 -6.43 0.49 -9.51
N LYS A 33 -7.06 -0.68 -9.42
CA LYS A 33 -6.43 -1.92 -8.94
C LYS A 33 -5.16 -2.29 -9.70
N ALA A 34 -5.17 -2.16 -11.03
CA ALA A 34 -4.05 -2.56 -11.86
C ALA A 34 -2.83 -1.67 -11.58
N ASP A 35 -3.06 -0.36 -11.50
CA ASP A 35 -2.00 0.61 -11.21
C ASP A 35 -1.46 0.41 -9.79
N LEU A 36 -2.33 0.23 -8.79
CA LEU A 36 -1.91 -0.05 -7.42
C LEU A 36 -1.04 -1.31 -7.33
N LEU A 37 -1.43 -2.38 -8.03
CA LEU A 37 -0.65 -3.62 -8.04
C LEU A 37 0.72 -3.41 -8.68
N GLN A 38 0.74 -2.73 -9.83
CA GLN A 38 1.96 -2.47 -10.59
C GLN A 38 2.95 -1.66 -9.75
N MET A 39 2.49 -0.55 -9.16
CA MET A 39 3.31 0.29 -8.28
C MET A 39 3.90 -0.51 -7.11
N TYR A 40 3.06 -1.33 -6.46
CA TYR A 40 3.51 -2.19 -5.37
C TYR A 40 4.58 -3.18 -5.82
N MET A 41 4.34 -3.90 -6.93
CA MET A 41 5.24 -4.96 -7.40
C MET A 41 6.59 -4.40 -7.84
N ASP A 42 6.60 -3.26 -8.54
CA ASP A 42 7.83 -2.60 -8.97
C ASP A 42 8.68 -2.18 -7.77
N ALA A 43 8.06 -1.48 -6.81
CA ALA A 43 8.72 -1.08 -5.58
C ALA A 43 9.19 -2.28 -4.76
N ARG A 44 8.36 -3.32 -4.65
CA ARG A 44 8.65 -4.55 -3.90
C ARG A 44 9.86 -5.28 -4.46
N ASN A 45 10.00 -5.33 -5.78
CA ASN A 45 11.16 -5.93 -6.43
C ASN A 45 12.45 -5.18 -6.07
N ILE A 46 12.45 -3.84 -6.13
CA ILE A 46 13.60 -3.01 -5.75
C ILE A 46 14.00 -3.27 -4.28
N VAL A 47 13.03 -3.26 -3.37
CA VAL A 47 13.27 -3.50 -1.94
C VAL A 47 13.86 -4.90 -1.70
N ARG A 48 13.41 -5.93 -2.43
CA ARG A 48 13.91 -7.30 -2.30
C ARG A 48 15.29 -7.51 -2.92
N MET A 49 15.63 -6.78 -3.97
CA MET A 49 16.92 -6.90 -4.66
C MET A 49 18.10 -6.32 -3.87
N ASN A 50 17.85 -5.63 -2.76
CA ASN A 50 18.87 -5.01 -1.92
C ASN A 50 19.84 -4.12 -2.73
N VAL A 51 19.27 -3.25 -3.58
CA VAL A 51 20.01 -2.32 -4.43
C VAL A 51 20.94 -1.42 -3.59
N GLU A 52 22.12 -1.12 -4.13
CA GLU A 52 23.12 -0.27 -3.45
C GLU A 52 22.68 1.20 -3.37
N ASP A 53 21.84 1.65 -4.31
CA ASP A 53 21.28 3.00 -4.28
C ASP A 53 20.26 3.15 -3.15
N LEU A 54 20.71 3.80 -2.06
CA LEU A 54 19.89 4.09 -0.90
C LEU A 54 18.71 5.04 -1.20
N SER A 55 18.83 5.92 -2.19
CA SER A 55 17.76 6.86 -2.56
C SER A 55 16.63 6.11 -3.25
N LEU A 56 16.97 5.31 -4.26
CA LEU A 56 16.02 4.44 -4.95
C LEU A 56 15.35 3.46 -3.97
N ARG A 57 16.14 2.84 -3.09
CA ARG A 57 15.61 1.92 -2.08
C ARG A 57 14.61 2.59 -1.14
N ARG A 58 14.92 3.78 -0.60
CA ARG A 58 14.01 4.52 0.30
C ARG A 58 12.75 4.99 -0.40
N ALA A 59 12.86 5.40 -1.67
CA ALA A 59 11.72 5.73 -2.49
C ALA A 59 10.81 4.50 -2.68
N ALA A 60 11.39 3.35 -3.00
CA ALA A 60 10.65 2.09 -3.12
C ALA A 60 10.02 1.63 -1.80
N GLU A 61 10.72 1.72 -0.67
CA GLU A 61 10.16 1.42 0.67
C GLU A 61 8.93 2.30 0.96
N SER A 62 8.99 3.58 0.57
CA SER A 62 7.88 4.53 0.73
C SER A 62 6.68 4.15 -0.16
N VAL A 63 6.90 3.84 -1.44
CA VAL A 63 5.84 3.37 -2.35
C VAL A 63 5.20 2.09 -1.82
N CYS A 64 6.00 1.10 -1.39
CA CYS A 64 5.48 -0.14 -0.82
C CYS A 64 4.61 0.12 0.42
N SER A 65 5.10 0.93 1.36
CA SER A 65 4.39 1.25 2.59
C SER A 65 3.06 1.95 2.31
N THR A 66 3.03 2.91 1.39
CA THR A 66 1.80 3.61 1.02
C THR A 66 0.82 2.68 0.31
N CYS A 67 1.26 1.81 -0.60
CA CYS A 67 0.38 0.82 -1.25
C CYS A 67 -0.27 -0.14 -0.24
N ILE A 68 0.47 -0.57 0.79
CA ILE A 68 -0.07 -1.36 1.91
C ILE A 68 -1.13 -0.54 2.66
N GLY A 69 -0.85 0.74 2.91
CA GLY A 69 -1.80 1.70 3.50
C GLY A 69 -3.10 1.82 2.72
N VAL A 70 -3.03 1.92 1.38
CA VAL A 70 -4.22 1.95 0.51
C VAL A 70 -5.11 0.74 0.73
N VAL A 71 -4.53 -0.47 0.71
CA VAL A 71 -5.27 -1.72 0.90
C VAL A 71 -5.92 -1.75 2.30
N ARG A 72 -5.18 -1.41 3.35
CA ARG A 72 -5.72 -1.34 4.71
C ARG A 72 -6.90 -0.36 4.82
N CYS A 73 -6.72 0.84 4.29
CA CYS A 73 -7.71 1.92 4.41
C CYS A 73 -8.93 1.72 3.49
N SER A 74 -8.84 0.84 2.49
CA SER A 74 -9.92 0.59 1.53
C SER A 74 -11.11 -0.20 2.09
N GLY A 75 -10.92 -0.89 3.23
CA GLY A 75 -11.93 -1.76 3.81
C GLY A 75 -12.01 -3.16 3.19
N VAL A 76 -11.22 -3.48 2.16
CA VAL A 76 -11.19 -4.81 1.52
C VAL A 76 -10.82 -5.94 2.50
N LEU A 77 -10.04 -5.63 3.53
CA LEU A 77 -9.64 -6.59 4.57
C LEU A 77 -10.60 -6.61 5.78
N GLY A 78 -11.70 -5.86 5.70
CA GLY A 78 -12.69 -5.60 6.74
C GLY A 78 -12.59 -4.19 7.32
N GLU A 79 -13.71 -3.62 7.80
CA GLU A 79 -13.77 -2.23 8.32
C GLU A 79 -12.75 -1.94 9.42
N GLU A 80 -12.44 -2.91 10.28
CA GLU A 80 -11.44 -2.73 11.34
C GLU A 80 -10.03 -2.46 10.81
N SER A 81 -9.71 -2.91 9.59
CA SER A 81 -8.39 -2.68 8.99
C SER A 81 -8.12 -1.23 8.61
N LYS A 82 -9.17 -0.41 8.52
CA LYS A 82 -9.12 1.02 8.16
C LYS A 82 -8.62 1.89 9.31
N LYS A 83 -8.69 1.36 10.54
CA LYS A 83 -8.27 2.04 11.76
C LYS A 83 -6.76 1.85 11.96
N LEU A 84 -6.07 2.95 12.22
CA LEU A 84 -4.67 3.00 12.62
C LEU A 84 -4.57 3.54 14.03
N VAL A 85 -3.85 2.87 14.93
CA VAL A 85 -3.66 3.32 16.31
C VAL A 85 -2.24 3.86 16.48
N ILE A 86 -2.10 5.19 16.48
CA ILE A 86 -0.81 5.87 16.62
C ILE A 86 -0.84 6.71 17.88
N ASN A 87 0.11 6.49 18.79
CA ASN A 87 0.23 7.22 20.05
C ASN A 87 -1.10 7.29 20.84
N GLN A 88 -1.80 6.15 20.95
CA GLN A 88 -3.09 6.00 21.64
C GLN A 88 -4.25 6.77 21.00
N LYS A 89 -4.08 7.29 19.77
CA LYS A 89 -5.14 7.92 18.98
C LYS A 89 -5.47 7.04 17.78
N THR A 90 -6.77 6.94 17.49
CA THR A 90 -7.27 6.22 16.30
C THR A 90 -7.41 7.20 15.14
N TYR A 91 -6.91 6.80 13.99
CA TYR A 91 -7.03 7.49 12.72
C TYR A 91 -7.69 6.57 11.70
N GLU A 92 -8.48 7.15 10.80
CA GLU A 92 -9.09 6.43 9.68
C GLU A 92 -8.78 7.21 8.39
N PRO A 93 -7.57 7.03 7.81
CA PRO A 93 -7.20 7.73 6.58
C PRO A 93 -8.09 7.30 5.42
N GLU A 94 -8.36 8.22 4.50
CA GLU A 94 -9.08 7.90 3.26
C GLU A 94 -8.18 7.13 2.29
N ALA A 95 -8.65 5.98 1.83
CA ALA A 95 -7.90 5.12 0.91
C ALA A 95 -7.53 5.82 -0.41
N PHE A 96 -8.42 6.67 -0.92
CA PHE A 96 -8.19 7.40 -2.17
C PHE A 96 -7.06 8.43 -2.02
N GLN A 97 -6.99 9.17 -0.90
CA GLN A 97 -5.89 10.10 -0.63
C GLN A 97 -4.55 9.36 -0.52
N GLN A 98 -4.54 8.18 0.12
CA GLN A 98 -3.36 7.30 0.16
C GLN A 98 -2.97 6.84 -1.25
N TYR A 99 -3.94 6.59 -2.12
CA TYR A 99 -3.70 6.15 -3.50
C TYR A 99 -3.11 7.27 -4.37
N GLU A 100 -3.65 8.49 -4.30
CA GLU A 100 -3.04 9.66 -4.94
C GLU A 100 -1.61 9.88 -4.45
N HIS A 101 -1.38 9.73 -3.15
CA HIS A 101 -0.04 9.82 -2.59
C HIS A 101 0.91 8.72 -3.11
N ALA A 102 0.42 7.48 -3.25
CA ALA A 102 1.19 6.38 -3.83
C ALA A 102 1.60 6.68 -5.27
N ILE A 103 0.71 7.26 -6.08
CA ILE A 103 1.00 7.68 -7.45
C ILE A 103 2.14 8.70 -7.48
N ASP A 104 2.10 9.72 -6.62
CA ASP A 104 3.13 10.75 -6.59
C ASP A 104 4.48 10.22 -6.10
N LEU A 105 4.48 9.31 -5.12
CA LEU A 105 5.69 8.63 -4.66
C LEU A 105 6.26 7.73 -5.76
N TYR A 106 5.42 7.02 -6.50
CA TYR A 106 5.85 6.14 -7.57
C TYR A 106 6.47 6.93 -8.73
N ARG A 107 5.87 8.06 -9.13
CA ARG A 107 6.48 8.98 -10.12
C ARG A 107 7.86 9.44 -9.68
N LYS A 108 8.01 9.86 -8.42
CA LYS A 108 9.32 10.27 -7.86
C LYS A 108 10.32 9.11 -7.82
N MET A 109 9.87 7.90 -7.49
CA MET A 109 10.73 6.71 -7.51
C MET A 109 11.29 6.44 -8.91
N GLN A 110 10.48 6.62 -9.95
CA GLN A 110 10.90 6.45 -11.35
C GLN A 110 11.98 7.47 -11.78
N GLU A 111 12.10 8.62 -11.11
CA GLU A 111 13.20 9.58 -11.38
C GLU A 111 14.57 9.08 -10.90
N TYR A 112 14.60 8.07 -10.02
CA TYR A 112 15.83 7.42 -9.54
C TYR A 112 16.16 6.11 -10.27
N SER A 113 15.30 5.66 -11.21
CA SER A 113 15.41 4.36 -11.89
C SER A 113 16.11 4.43 -13.24
#